data_AF-A0A948D2C0-F1
#
_entry.id   AF-A0A948D2C0-F1
#
_cell.length_a   1.000
_cell.length_b   1.000
_cell.length_c   1.000
_cell.angle_alpha   90.00
_cell.angle_beta   90.00
_cell.angle_gamma   90.00
#
_symmetry.space_group_name_H-M   'P 1'
#
loop_
_entity.id
_entity.type
_entity.pdbx_description
1 polymer ?
#
loop_
_entity_poly.entity_id
_entity_poly.type
_entity_poly.pdbx_seq_one_letter_code
_entity_poly.pdbx_strand_id
1 'polypeptide(L)'
;MTKEKGPEGGQVDISSDLATIQKLVQLWSERSDQVTSGGTPEHDEETLRGDERAIIEDGALDRIEAALDSGQLNEEQKDPLKEALLEYSKAGDIEAGTNKAIELAAKCE
;
A
#
# COMPACT_ATOMS: atom_id res chain seq x y z
N MET A 1 -10.77 -44.26 -5.61
CA MET A 1 -11.51 -42.98 -5.58
C MET A 1 -10.75 -42.03 -4.66
N THR A 2 -9.67 -41.44 -5.15
CA THR A 2 -8.89 -40.47 -4.38
C THR A 2 -9.44 -39.12 -4.78
N LYS A 3 -10.23 -38.52 -3.88
CA LYS A 3 -10.63 -37.13 -4.01
C LYS A 3 -9.34 -36.31 -3.99
N GLU A 4 -8.94 -35.77 -5.13
CA GLU A 4 -7.97 -34.67 -5.15
C GLU A 4 -8.57 -33.55 -4.29
N LYS A 5 -7.93 -33.29 -3.15
CA LYS A 5 -8.14 -32.03 -2.44
C LYS A 5 -7.64 -30.95 -3.38
N GLY A 6 -8.51 -30.02 -3.77
CA GLY A 6 -8.10 -28.81 -4.48
C GLY A 6 -7.00 -28.08 -3.69
N PRO A 7 -6.16 -27.27 -4.35
CA PRO A 7 -5.08 -26.54 -3.69
C PRO A 7 -5.67 -25.79 -2.49
N GLU A 8 -5.17 -26.13 -1.31
CA GLU A 8 -5.52 -25.48 -0.05
C GLU A 8 -5.29 -23.98 -0.23
N GLY A 9 -6.30 -23.17 0.09
CA GLY A 9 -6.24 -21.72 -0.04
C GLY A 9 -5.07 -21.17 0.75
N GLY A 10 -3.97 -20.90 0.06
CA GLY A 10 -2.84 -20.18 0.63
C GLY A 10 -3.32 -18.79 0.99
N GLN A 11 -3.26 -18.46 2.28
CA GLN A 11 -3.44 -17.08 2.71
C GLN A 11 -2.41 -16.23 1.96
N VAL A 12 -2.87 -15.27 1.16
CA VAL A 12 -1.96 -14.35 0.46
C VAL A 12 -1.29 -13.50 1.54
N ASP A 13 0.03 -13.65 1.70
CA ASP A 13 0.80 -12.83 2.62
C ASP A 13 1.02 -11.45 2.00
N ILE A 14 0.13 -10.52 2.29
CA ILE A 14 0.30 -9.10 1.92
C ILE A 14 1.09 -8.32 2.97
N SER A 15 1.66 -9.00 3.98
CA SER A 15 2.36 -8.35 5.10
C SER A 15 3.54 -7.52 4.61
N SER A 16 4.26 -8.03 3.62
CA SER A 16 5.35 -7.30 2.94
C SER A 16 4.84 -6.10 2.14
N ASP A 17 3.71 -6.25 1.45
CA ASP A 17 3.11 -5.20 0.62
C ASP A 17 2.60 -4.04 1.48
N LEU A 18 1.89 -4.38 2.56
CA LEU A 18 1.40 -3.44 3.55
C LEU A 18 2.56 -2.67 4.20
N ALA A 19 3.60 -3.38 4.64
CA ALA A 19 4.78 -2.76 5.25
C ALA A 19 5.48 -1.78 4.29
N THR A 20 5.52 -2.12 3.00
CA THR A 20 6.14 -1.28 1.98
C THR A 20 5.35 0.02 1.76
N ILE A 21 4.03 -0.06 1.64
CA ILE A 21 3.16 1.13 1.49
C ILE A 21 3.22 2.00 2.74
N GLN A 22 3.10 1.40 3.93
CA GLN A 22 3.18 2.12 5.19
C GLN A 22 4.52 2.85 5.36
N LYS A 23 5.62 2.21 4.98
CA LYS A 23 6.94 2.85 4.99
C LYS A 23 6.96 4.08 4.08
N LEU A 24 6.45 3.98 2.86
CA LEU A 24 6.45 5.11 1.93
C LEU A 24 5.60 6.28 2.43
N VAL A 25 4.41 5.99 2.97
CA VAL A 25 3.55 7.00 3.63
C VAL A 25 4.29 7.71 4.75
N GLN A 26 4.98 6.95 5.60
CA GLN A 26 5.76 7.51 6.70
C GLN A 26 6.84 8.46 6.20
N LEU A 27 7.60 8.05 5.17
CA LEU A 27 8.66 8.88 4.60
C LEU A 27 8.12 10.19 4.01
N TRP A 28 6.98 10.16 3.32
CA TRP A 28 6.31 11.36 2.83
C TRP A 28 5.83 12.28 3.97
N SER A 29 5.29 11.70 5.04
CA SER A 29 4.85 12.45 6.22
C SER A 29 6.04 13.12 6.93
N GLU A 30 7.13 12.38 7.15
CA GLU A 30 8.37 12.88 7.73
C GLU A 30 8.97 14.02 6.88
N ARG A 31 8.93 13.90 5.56
CA ARG A 31 9.34 14.98 4.65
C ARG A 31 8.46 16.21 4.80
N SER A 32 7.14 16.03 4.80
CA SER A 32 6.19 17.15 4.94
C SER A 32 6.43 17.91 6.25
N ASP A 33 6.58 17.20 7.36
CA ASP A 33 6.83 17.79 8.67
C ASP A 33 8.16 18.56 8.72
N GLN A 34 9.22 17.99 8.14
CA GLN A 34 10.53 18.65 8.02
C GLN A 34 10.47 19.94 7.20
N VAL A 35 9.80 19.93 6.03
CA VAL A 35 9.64 21.12 5.19
C VAL A 35 8.88 22.22 5.95
N THR A 36 7.85 21.86 6.71
CA THR A 36 7.10 22.84 7.52
C THR A 36 7.90 23.38 8.71
N SER A 37 8.80 22.58 9.27
CA SER A 37 9.68 22.95 10.39
C SER A 37 10.98 23.66 9.94
N GLY A 38 11.17 23.88 8.63
CA GLY A 38 12.39 24.47 8.07
C GLY A 38 13.62 23.55 8.12
N GLY A 39 13.40 22.24 8.31
CA GLY A 39 14.43 21.21 8.25
C GLY A 39 14.84 20.89 6.80
N THR A 40 16.01 20.27 6.64
CA THR A 40 16.43 19.74 5.34
C THR A 40 15.86 18.32 5.22
N PRO A 41 15.02 18.03 4.22
CA PRO A 41 14.44 16.70 4.08
C PRO A 41 15.54 15.66 3.86
N GLU A 42 15.56 14.62 4.70
CA GLU A 42 16.49 13.49 4.55
C GLU A 42 16.21 12.67 3.28
N HIS A 43 14.94 12.60 2.88
CA HIS A 43 14.50 11.93 1.66
C HIS A 43 14.14 12.95 0.59
N ASP A 44 14.87 12.89 -0.53
CA ASP A 44 14.60 13.74 -1.69
C ASP A 44 13.32 13.31 -2.41
N GLU A 45 12.63 14.26 -3.04
CA GLU A 45 11.34 14.03 -3.67
C GLU A 45 11.44 13.03 -4.83
N GLU A 46 12.53 13.10 -5.60
CA GLU A 46 12.81 12.17 -6.68
C GLU A 46 12.94 10.73 -6.18
N THR A 47 13.56 10.52 -5.02
CA THR A 47 13.71 9.21 -4.40
C THR A 47 12.35 8.64 -3.98
N LEU A 48 11.52 9.46 -3.31
CA LEU A 48 10.19 9.03 -2.87
C LEU A 48 9.29 8.68 -4.06
N ARG A 49 9.33 9.48 -5.13
CA ARG A 49 8.62 9.15 -6.39
C ARG A 49 9.18 7.88 -7.05
N GLY A 50 10.49 7.63 -6.95
CA GLY A 50 11.13 6.40 -7.41
C GLY A 50 10.64 5.16 -6.64
N ASP A 51 10.58 5.25 -5.32
CA ASP A 51 10.03 4.20 -4.45
C ASP A 51 8.54 3.98 -4.74
N GLU A 52 7.79 5.06 -4.96
CA GLU A 52 6.37 5.00 -5.33
C GLU A 52 6.14 4.28 -6.66
N ARG A 53 6.95 4.60 -7.68
CA ARG A 53 6.94 3.85 -8.94
C ARG A 53 7.24 2.39 -8.72
N ALA A 54 8.25 2.08 -7.91
CA ALA A 54 8.63 0.70 -7.65
C ALA A 54 7.47 -0.10 -7.05
N ILE A 55 6.68 0.46 -6.14
CA ILE A 55 5.49 -0.19 -5.56
C ILE A 55 4.43 -0.48 -6.64
N ILE A 56 4.20 0.47 -7.55
CA ILE A 56 3.23 0.33 -8.65
C ILE A 56 3.71 -0.73 -9.63
N GLU A 57 4.98 -0.67 -10.05
CA GLU A 57 5.58 -1.61 -11.00
C GLU A 57 5.73 -3.02 -10.43
N ASP A 58 6.04 -3.13 -9.13
CA ASP A 58 6.09 -4.39 -8.40
C ASP A 58 4.69 -5.01 -8.21
N GLY A 59 3.63 -4.22 -8.37
CA GLY A 59 2.24 -4.67 -8.27
C GLY A 59 1.80 -4.93 -6.83
N ALA A 60 2.37 -4.25 -5.85
CA ALA A 60 1.96 -4.37 -4.45
C ALA A 60 0.48 -3.99 -4.26
N LEU A 61 0.04 -2.92 -4.92
CA LEU A 61 -1.38 -2.51 -4.91
C LEU A 61 -2.29 -3.56 -5.55
N ASP A 62 -1.85 -4.24 -6.60
CA ASP A 62 -2.60 -5.36 -7.24
C ASP A 62 -2.74 -6.57 -6.32
N ARG A 63 -1.69 -6.93 -5.56
CA ARG A 63 -1.76 -8.05 -4.61
C ARG A 63 -2.70 -7.75 -3.45
N ILE A 64 -2.65 -6.51 -2.95
CA ILE A 64 -3.58 -6.02 -1.92
C ILE A 64 -5.02 -6.04 -2.44
N GLU A 65 -5.24 -5.60 -3.67
CA GLU A 65 -6.54 -5.69 -4.34
C GLU A 65 -7.05 -7.13 -4.39
N ALA A 66 -6.21 -8.05 -4.88
CA ALA A 66 -6.58 -9.46 -4.97
C ALA A 66 -6.91 -10.06 -3.59
N ALA A 67 -6.18 -9.66 -2.54
CA ALA A 67 -6.44 -10.11 -1.18
C ALA A 67 -7.75 -9.53 -0.60
N LEU A 68 -8.05 -8.26 -0.89
CA LEU A 68 -9.33 -7.61 -0.54
C LEU A 68 -10.50 -8.29 -1.24
N ASP A 69 -10.44 -8.44 -2.57
CA ASP A 69 -11.49 -9.05 -3.39
C ASP A 69 -11.71 -10.54 -3.03
N SER A 70 -10.65 -11.24 -2.64
CA SER A 70 -10.74 -12.65 -2.19
C SER A 70 -11.27 -12.79 -0.76
N GLY A 71 -11.46 -11.68 -0.03
CA GLY A 71 -11.88 -11.70 1.37
C GLY A 71 -10.87 -12.35 2.31
N GLN A 72 -9.59 -12.39 1.93
CA GLN A 72 -8.53 -13.02 2.72
C GLN A 72 -7.98 -12.12 3.82
N LEU A 73 -8.30 -10.82 3.77
CA LEU A 73 -7.94 -9.85 4.79
C LEU A 73 -8.94 -9.85 5.93
N ASN A 74 -8.42 -9.95 7.16
CA ASN A 74 -9.20 -9.75 8.36
C ASN A 74 -9.38 -8.25 8.66
N GLU A 75 -10.31 -7.89 9.56
CA GLU A 75 -10.55 -6.48 9.91
C GLU A 75 -9.30 -5.81 10.50
N GLU A 76 -8.51 -6.54 11.30
CA GLU A 76 -7.24 -6.06 11.85
C GLU A 76 -6.21 -5.63 10.78
N GLN A 77 -6.31 -6.19 9.56
CA GLN A 77 -5.50 -5.79 8.40
C GLN A 77 -6.20 -4.72 7.56
N LYS A 78 -7.52 -4.78 7.42
CA LYS A 78 -8.30 -3.83 6.59
C LYS A 78 -8.25 -2.40 7.11
N ASP A 79 -8.38 -2.19 8.41
CA ASP A 79 -8.34 -0.85 9.02
C ASP A 79 -7.00 -0.12 8.74
N PRO A 80 -5.84 -0.66 9.16
CA PRO A 80 -4.57 0.01 8.91
C PRO A 80 -4.22 0.06 7.41
N LEU A 81 -4.70 -0.88 6.61
CA LEU A 81 -4.56 -0.83 5.15
C LEU A 81 -5.35 0.32 4.55
N LYS A 82 -6.61 0.50 4.96
CA LYS A 82 -7.45 1.62 4.52
C LYS A 82 -6.79 2.95 4.85
N GLU A 83 -6.32 3.11 6.08
CA GLU A 83 -5.61 4.32 6.50
C GLU A 83 -4.33 4.55 5.68
N ALA A 84 -3.51 3.52 5.50
CA ALA A 84 -2.29 3.61 4.70
C ALA A 84 -2.56 4.00 3.24
N LEU A 85 -3.59 3.43 2.62
CA LEU A 85 -3.98 3.73 1.24
C LEU A 85 -4.53 5.16 1.10
N LEU A 86 -5.30 5.64 2.07
CA LEU A 86 -5.79 7.03 2.09
C LEU A 86 -4.65 8.01 2.26
N GLU A 87 -3.73 7.77 3.19
CA GLU A 87 -2.56 8.63 3.37
C GLU A 87 -1.63 8.58 2.16
N TYR A 88 -1.41 7.39 1.59
CA TYR A 88 -0.66 7.23 0.34
C TYR A 88 -1.32 8.00 -0.80
N SER A 89 -2.65 8.05 -0.91
CA SER A 89 -3.31 8.85 -1.95
C SER A 89 -3.12 10.36 -1.79
N LYS A 90 -2.89 10.85 -0.57
CA LYS A 90 -2.61 12.26 -0.28
C LYS A 90 -1.13 12.59 -0.53
N ALA A 91 -0.26 11.63 -0.24
CA ALA A 91 1.18 11.73 -0.40
C ALA A 91 1.65 11.44 -1.83
N GLY A 92 0.87 10.65 -2.57
CA GLY A 92 1.22 10.09 -3.85
C GLY A 92 1.27 11.15 -4.93
N ASP A 93 2.42 11.25 -5.58
CA ASP A 93 2.65 12.15 -6.71
C ASP A 93 2.26 11.48 -8.05
N ILE A 94 2.18 10.14 -8.06
CA ILE A 94 1.92 9.35 -9.26
C ILE A 94 0.44 9.00 -9.34
N GLU A 95 -0.24 9.66 -10.28
CA GLU A 95 -1.69 9.51 -10.51
C GLU A 95 -2.16 8.05 -10.57
N ALA A 96 -1.40 7.14 -11.22
CA ALA A 96 -1.75 5.73 -11.31
C ALA A 96 -1.78 5.03 -9.93
N GLY A 97 -0.78 5.29 -9.08
CA GLY A 97 -0.74 4.75 -7.72
C GLY A 97 -1.80 5.38 -6.85
N THR A 98 -1.91 6.71 -6.89
CA THR A 98 -2.88 7.50 -6.11
C THR A 98 -4.31 7.08 -6.39
N ASN A 99 -4.72 6.98 -7.66
CA ASN A 99 -6.07 6.55 -8.03
C ASN A 99 -6.36 5.13 -7.53
N LYS A 100 -5.42 4.20 -7.76
CA LYS A 100 -5.58 2.82 -7.32
C LYS A 100 -5.71 2.73 -5.80
N ALA A 101 -4.92 3.49 -5.04
CA ALA A 101 -5.02 3.49 -3.59
C ALA A 101 -6.37 4.01 -3.07
N ILE A 102 -6.95 5.04 -3.71
CA ILE A 102 -8.29 5.54 -3.38
C ILE A 102 -9.34 4.44 -3.63
N GLU A 103 -9.28 3.77 -4.78
CA GLU A 103 -10.19 2.68 -5.13
C GLU A 103 -10.09 1.52 -4.11
N LEU A 104 -8.88 1.14 -3.71
CA LEU A 104 -8.64 0.09 -2.73
C LEU A 104 -9.11 0.47 -1.33
N ALA A 105 -8.88 1.72 -0.91
CA ALA A 105 -9.35 2.22 0.38
C ALA A 105 -10.88 2.16 0.49
N ALA A 106 -11.59 2.45 -0.62
CA ALA A 106 -13.05 2.32 -0.67
C ALA A 106 -13.52 0.86 -0.61
N LYS A 107 -12.74 -0.10 -1.13
CA LYS A 107 -13.02 -1.55 -1.03
C LYS A 107 -12.80 -2.14 0.37
N CYS A 108 -12.11 -1.43 1.26
CA CYS A 108 -11.94 -1.87 2.64
C CYS A 108 -13.23 -1.74 3.48
N GLU A 109 -14.26 -1.06 2.97
CA GLU A 109 -15.57 -0.84 3.64
C GLU A 109 -16.57 -2.00 3.52
#